data_AF-A0A353PBF4-F1
#
_entry.id   AF-A0A353PBF4-F1
#
_cell.length_a   1.000
_cell.length_b   1.000
_cell.length_c   1.000
_cell.angle_alpha   90.00
_cell.angle_beta   90.00
_cell.angle_gamma   90.00
#
_symmetry.space_group_name_H-M   'P 1'
#
loop_
_entity.id
_entity.type
_entity.pdbx_description
1 polymer ?
#
loop_
_entity_poly.entity_id
_entity_poly.type
_entity_poly.pdbx_seq_one_letter_code
_entity_poly.pdbx_strand_id
1 'polypeptide(L)' 'GPAGTALPLPVPLSMLSPVLFTLPLQLLAYHVAVLKGTDVDRPRNLAKSVTVE' A
#
# COMPACT_ATOMS: atom_id res chain seq x y z
N GLY A 1 26.10 2.64 -9.44
CA GLY A 1 25.68 1.75 -8.34
C GLY A 1 24.17 1.82 -8.22
N PRO A 2 23.44 0.78 -7.81
CA PRO A 2 21.99 0.84 -7.89
C PRO A 2 21.51 1.93 -6.94
N ALA A 3 21.02 3.04 -7.51
CA ALA A 3 20.60 4.23 -6.80
C ALA A 3 19.19 4.01 -6.21
N GLY A 4 19.05 2.99 -5.36
CA GLY A 4 17.81 2.74 -4.61
C GLY A 4 17.81 3.55 -3.33
N THR A 5 16.74 4.29 -3.06
CA THR A 5 16.50 4.88 -1.73
C THR A 5 15.88 3.80 -0.84
N ALA A 6 16.58 3.42 0.23
CA ALA A 6 16.05 2.49 1.23
C ALA A 6 15.25 3.25 2.29
N LEU A 7 14.09 2.70 2.67
CA LEU A 7 13.29 3.21 3.79
C LEU A 7 13.59 2.33 5.03
N PRO A 8 14.30 2.85 6.04
CA PRO A 8 14.57 2.08 7.25
C PRO A 8 13.27 1.83 8.01
N LEU A 9 13.08 0.58 8.45
CA LEU A 9 11.97 0.16 9.29
C LEU A 9 12.48 -0.26 10.67
N PRO A 10 11.68 -0.11 11.74
CA PRO A 10 12.04 -0.63 13.05
C PRO A 10 12.19 -2.15 13.00
N VAL A 11 13.06 -2.72 13.84
CA VAL A 11 13.32 -4.16 13.90
C VAL A 11 12.00 -4.89 14.17
N PRO A 12 11.49 -5.68 13.21
CA PRO A 12 10.18 -6.29 13.35
C PRO A 12 10.24 -7.47 14.32
N LEU A 13 9.19 -7.63 15.15
CA LEU A 13 8.88 -8.94 15.71
C LEU A 13 8.66 -9.89 14.53
N SER A 14 9.42 -10.99 14.45
CA SER A 14 9.53 -11.82 13.22
C SER A 14 8.17 -12.18 12.59
N MET A 15 7.17 -12.49 13.41
CA MET A 15 5.80 -12.81 12.98
C MET A 15 5.02 -11.62 12.39
N LEU A 16 5.32 -10.39 12.80
CA LEU A 16 4.64 -9.18 12.32
C LEU A 16 5.33 -8.55 11.11
N SER A 17 6.50 -9.06 10.70
CA SER A 17 7.24 -8.55 9.54
C SER A 17 6.34 -8.38 8.30
N PRO A 18 5.49 -9.36 7.90
CA PRO A 18 4.65 -9.20 6.72
C PRO A 18 3.71 -7.99 6.82
N VAL A 19 3.13 -7.73 7.99
CA VAL A 19 2.25 -6.58 8.22
C VAL A 19 3.05 -5.28 8.12
N LEU A 20 4.19 -5.18 8.80
CA LEU A 20 5.03 -3.98 8.80
C LEU A 20 5.53 -3.63 7.39
N PHE A 21 5.92 -4.62 6.59
CA PHE A 21 6.36 -4.39 5.21
C PHE A 21 5.23 -3.99 4.25
N THR A 22 3.95 -4.22 4.59
CA THR A 22 2.83 -3.77 3.76
C THR A 22 2.51 -2.29 3.93
N LEU A 23 2.80 -1.69 5.09
CA LEU A 23 2.44 -0.28 5.37
C LEU A 23 3.08 0.70 4.38
N PRO A 24 4.40 0.64 4.07
CA PRO A 24 5.00 1.55 3.09
C PRO A 24 4.39 1.38 1.69
N LEU A 25 4.01 0.16 1.31
CA LEU A 25 3.40 -0.11 0.00
C LEU A 25 1.97 0.45 -0.09
N GLN A 26 1.19 0.35 1.00
CA GLN A 26 -0.14 0.95 1.11
C GLN A 26 -0.05 2.48 1.03
N LEU A 27 0.91 3.10 1.75
CA LEU A 27 1.15 4.54 1.70
C LEU A 27 1.63 5.00 0.33
N LEU A 28 2.50 4.24 -0.33
CA LEU A 28 2.93 4.52 -1.70
C LEU A 28 1.73 4.54 -2.65
N ALA A 29 0.86 3.53 -2.59
CA ALA A 29 -0.35 3.47 -3.42
C ALA A 29 -1.27 4.67 -3.15
N TYR A 30 -1.49 5.01 -1.87
CA TYR A 30 -2.28 6.18 -1.46
C TYR A 30 -1.72 7.48 -2.06
N HIS A 31 -0.43 7.76 -1.84
CA HIS A 31 0.18 9.00 -2.32
C HIS A 31 0.20 9.09 -3.84
N VAL A 32 0.44 7.98 -4.54
CA VAL A 32 0.35 7.94 -6.01
C VAL A 32 -1.07 8.23 -6.47
N ALA A 33 -2.10 7.66 -5.84
CA ALA A 33 -3.49 7.89 -6.19
C ALA A 33 -3.91 9.36 -5.96
N VAL A 34 -3.49 9.96 -4.84
CA VAL A 34 -3.69 11.39 -4.55
C VAL A 34 -3.00 12.26 -5.59
N LEU A 35 -1.73 11.99 -5.91
CA LEU A 35 -0.98 12.75 -6.93
C LEU A 35 -1.60 12.64 -8.33
N LYS A 36 -2.21 11.50 -8.64
CA LYS A 36 -2.90 11.26 -9.92
C LYS A 36 -4.34 11.77 -9.94
N GLY A 37 -4.86 12.30 -8.83
CA GLY A 37 -6.25 12.76 -8.72
C GLY A 37 -7.28 11.65 -8.88
N THR A 38 -6.93 10.40 -8.56
CA THR A 38 -7.87 9.26 -8.60
C THR A 38 -8.56 9.08 -7.25
N ASP A 39 -9.83 8.65 -7.26
CA ASP A 39 -10.60 8.36 -6.05
C ASP A 39 -10.03 7.14 -5.32
N VAL A 40 -9.46 7.38 -4.13
CA VAL A 40 -8.85 6.36 -3.28
C VAL A 40 -9.90 5.51 -2.56
N ASP A 41 -11.02 6.14 -2.19
CA ASP A 41 -12.09 5.49 -1.43
C ASP A 41 -13.01 4.66 -2.35
N ARG A 42 -13.09 5.04 -3.63
CA ARG A 42 -13.88 4.35 -4.67
C ARG A 42 -13.04 4.07 -5.91
N PRO A 43 -12.12 3.09 -5.85
CA PRO A 43 -11.35 2.69 -7.01
C PRO A 43 -12.26 2.18 -8.12
N ARG A 44 -11.97 2.59 -9.36
CA ARG A 44 -12.73 2.18 -10.56
C ARG A 44 -12.85 0.66 -10.64
N ASN A 45 -14.03 0.18 -11.04
CA ASN A 45 -14.34 -1.25 -11.26
C ASN A 45 -14.23 -2.15 -10.01
N LEU A 46 -14.13 -1.59 -8.81
CA LEU A 46 -14.10 -2.36 -7.56
C LEU A 46 -15.36 -2.07 -6.73
N ALA A 47 -15.90 -3.13 -6.15
CA ALA A 47 -16.88 -3.06 -5.07
C ALA A 47 -16.19 -3.40 -3.74
N LYS A 48 -16.75 -2.94 -2.62
CA LYS A 48 -16.22 -3.27 -1.28
C LYS A 48 -16.27 -4.78 -1.00
N SER A 49 -17.28 -5.45 -1.52
CA SER A 49 -17.49 -6.90 -1.48
C SER A 49 -18.24 -7.31 -2.75
N VAL A 50 -17.94 -8.48 -3.29
CA VAL A 50 -18.70 -9.07 -4.38
C VAL A 50 -19.69 -10.05 -3.77
N THR A 51 -20.97 -9.74 -3.89
CA THR A 51 -22.06 -10.66 -3.56
C THR A 51 -22.80 -10.94 -4.86
N VAL A 52 -22.61 -12.13 -5.41
CA VAL A 52 -23.40 -12.66 -6.51
C VAL A 52 -24.11 -13.90 -5.99
N GLU A 53 -25.36 -14.08 -6.38
CA GLU A 53 -26.02 -15.39 -6.35
C GLU A 53 -25.51 -16.26 -7.49
#